data_AF-A0A3M1WX61-F1
#
_entry.id   AF-A0A3M1WX61-F1
#
_cell.length_a   1.000
_cell.length_b   1.000
_cell.length_c   1.000
_cell.angle_alpha   90.00
_cell.angle_beta   90.00
_cell.angle_gamma   90.00
#
_symmetry.space_group_name_H-M   'P 1'
#
loop_
_entity.id
_entity.type
_entity.pdbx_description
1 polymer ?
#
loop_
_entity_poly.entity_id
_entity_poly.type
_entity_poly.pdbx_seq_one_letter_code
_entity_poly.pdbx_strand_id
1 'polypeptide(L)'
;MVQHMFPEKKKLLLIAFSLTLVLSPALRGFGQAVLPPPAEVKAVMQRVADWQMAHVQDLYSGRPTPHHPLAWTSAAFYVGLEKWARIADDGRYDQFLTRIGQAHDWQLHERRYHADDHAVGQMYLALYEKVGQKDMLRPTQQQFEYILAHPAQT
;
A
#
# COMPACT_ATOMS: atom_id res chain seq x y z
N MET A 1 -40.83 17.51 -79.19
CA MET A 1 -41.97 18.44 -79.05
C MET A 1 -42.34 18.48 -77.58
N VAL A 2 -42.24 19.66 -76.96
CA VAL A 2 -42.36 19.91 -75.52
C VAL A 2 -43.82 19.85 -75.07
N GLN A 3 -44.12 19.15 -73.97
CA GLN A 3 -45.30 19.37 -73.12
C GLN A 3 -44.86 19.09 -71.68
N HIS A 4 -44.63 20.11 -70.84
CA HIS A 4 -45.61 20.72 -69.92
C HIS A 4 -46.46 19.73 -69.12
N MET A 5 -46.26 19.67 -67.80
CA MET A 5 -47.34 19.71 -66.81
C MET A 5 -46.82 19.89 -65.37
N PHE A 6 -47.14 21.04 -64.74
CA PHE A 6 -47.17 21.22 -63.27
C PHE A 6 -48.40 20.46 -62.70
N PRO A 7 -48.43 19.96 -61.44
CA PRO A 7 -48.63 20.86 -60.29
C PRO A 7 -48.02 20.47 -58.91
N GLU A 8 -47.73 21.52 -58.14
CA GLU A 8 -47.76 21.67 -56.67
C GLU A 8 -47.98 20.41 -55.80
N LYS A 9 -46.92 19.98 -55.10
CA LYS A 9 -47.05 19.20 -53.84
C LYS A 9 -46.06 19.68 -52.78
N LYS A 10 -46.60 20.46 -51.85
CA LYS A 10 -46.39 20.38 -50.39
C LYS A 10 -44.93 20.39 -49.93
N LYS A 11 -44.49 21.57 -49.47
CA LYS A 11 -43.52 21.83 -48.38
C LYS A 11 -42.83 20.57 -47.83
N LEU A 12 -41.79 20.11 -48.52
CA LEU A 12 -40.85 19.15 -47.98
C LEU A 12 -39.77 19.96 -47.27
N LEU A 13 -39.89 20.06 -45.95
CA LEU A 13 -38.86 20.61 -45.08
C LEU A 13 -37.62 19.70 -45.23
N LEU A 14 -36.74 20.04 -46.15
CA LEU A 14 -35.38 19.51 -46.22
C LEU A 14 -34.68 20.00 -44.96
N ILE A 15 -34.67 19.17 -43.91
CA ILE A 15 -33.73 19.31 -42.82
C ILE A 15 -32.37 19.07 -43.46
N ALA A 16 -31.69 20.16 -43.80
CA ALA A 16 -30.29 20.13 -44.15
C ALA A 16 -29.55 19.45 -42.99
N PHE A 17 -29.06 18.24 -43.23
CA PHE A 17 -28.14 17.55 -42.35
C PHE A 17 -26.78 18.26 -42.46
N SER A 18 -26.74 19.52 -42.03
CA SER A 18 -25.50 20.25 -41.81
C SER A 18 -24.90 19.69 -40.54
N LEU A 19 -24.08 18.67 -40.75
CA LEU A 19 -23.12 18.09 -39.81
C LEU A 19 -22.22 19.19 -39.26
N THR A 20 -22.76 20.02 -38.38
CA THR A 20 -21.97 20.78 -37.42
C THR A 20 -21.60 19.77 -36.36
N LEU A 21 -20.44 19.17 -36.58
CA LEU A 21 -19.66 18.41 -35.63
C LEU A 21 -19.75 19.15 -34.29
N VAL A 22 -20.64 18.69 -33.41
CA VAL A 22 -20.59 19.05 -32.00
C VAL A 22 -19.20 18.63 -31.58
N LEU A 23 -18.35 19.63 -31.36
CA LEU A 23 -17.05 19.47 -30.74
C LEU A 23 -17.35 18.98 -29.32
N SER A 24 -17.65 17.69 -29.21
CA SER A 24 -17.80 17.00 -27.94
C SER A 24 -16.51 17.29 -27.17
N PRO A 25 -16.57 17.85 -25.96
CA PRO A 25 -15.42 17.90 -25.06
C PRO A 25 -15.13 16.49 -24.51
N ALA A 26 -15.24 15.46 -25.35
CA ALA A 26 -14.85 14.08 -25.08
C ALA A 26 -13.32 13.89 -25.17
N LEU A 27 -12.58 14.98 -25.38
CA LEU A 27 -11.17 15.11 -25.06
C LEU A 27 -11.01 16.16 -23.95
N ARG A 28 -11.70 16.00 -22.82
CA ARG A 28 -11.05 16.36 -21.56
C ARG A 28 -9.89 15.39 -21.45
N GLY A 29 -8.72 15.84 -21.88
CA GLY A 29 -7.49 15.07 -21.80
C GLY A 29 -7.35 14.48 -20.41
N PHE A 30 -6.58 13.41 -20.29
CA PHE A 30 -6.00 13.03 -19.01
C PHE A 30 -5.30 14.27 -18.46
N GLY A 31 -6.00 15.06 -17.65
CA GLY A 31 -5.41 16.18 -16.94
C GLY A 31 -4.29 15.57 -16.12
N GLN A 32 -3.10 16.15 -16.20
CA GLN A 32 -2.02 15.73 -15.30
C GLN A 32 -2.58 15.84 -13.88
N ALA A 33 -2.68 14.70 -13.19
CA ALA A 33 -3.13 14.69 -11.81
C ALA A 33 -2.15 15.57 -11.03
N VAL A 34 -2.64 16.69 -10.50
CA VAL A 34 -1.84 17.52 -9.59
C VAL A 34 -1.66 16.69 -8.33
N LEU A 35 -0.41 16.33 -8.04
CA LEU A 35 -0.09 15.61 -6.81
C LEU A 35 -0.41 16.50 -5.60
N PRO A 36 -0.95 15.93 -4.51
CA PRO A 36 -1.18 16.69 -3.29
C PRO A 36 0.15 17.23 -2.72
N PRO A 37 0.13 18.37 -2.01
CA PRO A 37 1.32 18.91 -1.35
C PRO A 37 1.90 17.90 -0.34
N PRO A 38 3.24 17.86 -0.16
CA PRO A 38 3.89 16.93 0.78
C PRO A 38 3.35 17.01 2.22
N ALA A 39 2.97 18.21 2.68
CA ALA A 39 2.40 18.41 4.01
C ALA A 39 1.04 17.70 4.19
N GLU A 40 0.21 17.70 3.13
CA GLU A 40 -1.09 17.02 3.15
C GLU A 40 -0.89 15.49 3.17
N VAL A 41 0.03 14.98 2.36
CA VAL A 41 0.40 13.56 2.36
C VAL A 41 0.94 13.15 3.73
N LYS A 42 1.84 13.94 4.32
CA LYS A 42 2.41 13.69 5.66
C LYS A 42 1.30 13.64 6.72
N ALA A 43 0.33 14.56 6.68
CA ALA A 43 -0.79 14.56 7.60
C ALA A 43 -1.68 13.31 7.50
N VAL A 44 -1.93 12.82 6.27
CA VAL A 44 -2.69 11.58 6.05
C VAL A 44 -1.89 10.36 6.51
N MET A 45 -0.60 10.28 6.17
CA MET A 45 0.28 9.19 6.60
C MET A 45 0.33 9.07 8.12
N GLN A 46 0.44 10.20 8.83
CA GLN A 46 0.37 10.23 10.29
C GLN A 46 -0.94 9.63 10.79
N ARG A 47 -2.09 10.09 10.28
CA ARG A 47 -3.40 9.58 10.70
C ARG A 47 -3.54 8.07 10.49
N VAL A 48 -3.05 7.56 9.36
CA VAL A 48 -3.10 6.12 9.05
C VAL A 48 -2.17 5.34 9.98
N ALA A 49 -0.94 5.82 10.20
CA ALA A 49 0.02 5.18 11.10
C ALA A 49 -0.52 5.12 12.55
N ASP A 50 -1.10 6.21 13.02
CA ASP A 50 -1.65 6.34 14.37
C ASP A 50 -2.83 5.41 14.58
N TRP A 51 -3.75 5.39 13.61
CA TRP A 51 -4.87 4.49 13.64
C TRP A 51 -4.39 3.03 13.60
N GLN A 52 -3.50 2.68 12.68
CA GLN A 52 -3.07 1.29 12.54
C GLN A 52 -2.28 0.79 13.76
N MET A 53 -1.45 1.63 14.40
CA MET A 53 -0.79 1.29 15.66
C MET A 53 -1.78 1.00 16.79
N ALA A 54 -2.86 1.77 16.89
CA ALA A 54 -3.88 1.61 17.93
C ALA A 54 -4.78 0.37 17.69
N HIS A 55 -4.88 -0.08 16.44
CA HIS A 55 -5.83 -1.13 16.02
C HIS A 55 -5.13 -2.40 15.49
N VAL A 56 -3.79 -2.51 15.57
CA VAL A 56 -3.03 -3.64 14.97
C VAL A 56 -3.41 -5.01 15.53
N GLN A 57 -4.03 -5.06 16.71
CA GLN A 57 -4.47 -6.29 17.38
C GLN A 57 -6.00 -6.49 17.34
N ASP A 58 -6.72 -5.72 16.55
CA ASP A 58 -8.16 -5.90 16.41
C ASP A 58 -8.50 -7.03 15.40
N LEU A 59 -9.77 -7.43 15.42
CA LEU A 59 -10.31 -8.50 14.58
C LEU A 59 -10.83 -7.94 13.25
N TYR A 60 -10.02 -8.01 12.18
CA TYR A 60 -10.39 -7.47 10.86
C TYR A 60 -10.59 -8.51 9.74
N SER A 61 -10.42 -9.81 10.03
CA SER A 61 -10.39 -10.87 9.01
C SER A 61 -11.45 -11.97 9.21
N GLY A 62 -12.45 -11.74 10.07
CA GLY A 62 -13.43 -12.77 10.46
C GLY A 62 -12.81 -13.92 11.26
N ARG A 63 -11.54 -13.79 11.66
CA ARG A 63 -10.84 -14.74 12.53
C ARG A 63 -11.31 -14.61 13.98
N PRO A 64 -11.29 -15.72 14.75
CA PRO A 64 -11.63 -15.68 16.17
C PRO A 64 -10.56 -14.98 17.01
N THR A 65 -9.33 -14.86 16.49
CA THR A 65 -8.20 -14.22 17.16
C THR A 65 -7.49 -13.26 16.20
N PRO A 66 -6.84 -12.21 16.72
CA PRO A 66 -6.03 -11.32 15.90
C PRO A 66 -4.90 -12.08 15.20
N HIS A 67 -4.33 -11.46 14.16
CA HIS A 67 -3.09 -11.96 13.58
C HIS A 67 -1.97 -11.87 14.60
N HIS A 68 -1.11 -12.90 14.65
CA HIS A 68 0.07 -12.88 15.51
C HIS A 68 0.93 -11.63 15.16
N PRO A 69 1.50 -10.91 16.15
CA PRO A 69 2.31 -9.72 15.89
C PRO A 69 3.50 -9.97 14.96
N LEU A 70 4.04 -11.19 14.96
CA LEU A 70 5.16 -11.57 14.08
C LEU A 70 4.74 -12.11 12.70
N ALA A 71 3.43 -12.24 12.44
CA ALA A 71 2.94 -12.70 11.14
C ALA A 71 3.24 -11.66 10.03
N TRP A 72 3.34 -12.13 8.79
CA TRP A 72 3.72 -11.28 7.65
C TRP A 72 2.85 -10.03 7.45
N THR A 73 1.56 -10.08 7.80
CA THR A 73 0.66 -8.93 7.68
C THR A 73 1.08 -7.78 8.59
N SER A 74 1.42 -8.11 9.84
CA SER A 74 1.95 -7.20 10.84
C SER A 74 3.36 -6.73 10.46
N ALA A 75 4.22 -7.65 10.01
CA ALA A 75 5.56 -7.33 9.56
C ALA A 75 5.60 -6.34 8.39
N ALA A 76 4.71 -6.50 7.41
CA ALA A 76 4.58 -5.58 6.28
C ALA A 76 4.22 -4.16 6.74
N PHE A 77 3.30 -4.05 7.71
CA PHE A 77 2.99 -2.77 8.34
C PHE A 77 4.22 -2.18 9.05
N TYR A 78 4.95 -2.98 9.82
CA TYR A 78 6.14 -2.52 10.55
C TYR A 78 7.24 -1.98 9.65
N VAL A 79 7.47 -2.61 8.49
CA VAL A 79 8.42 -2.12 7.48
C VAL A 79 8.01 -0.74 6.97
N GLY A 80 6.72 -0.53 6.67
CA GLY A 80 6.20 0.78 6.26
C GLY A 80 6.28 1.82 7.39
N LEU A 81 5.96 1.41 8.61
CA LEU A 81 6.00 2.27 9.81
C LEU A 81 7.42 2.72 10.13
N GLU A 82 8.42 1.87 9.90
CA GLU A 82 9.83 2.21 10.05
C GLU A 82 10.25 3.31 9.05
N LYS A 83 9.82 3.21 7.79
CA LYS A 83 10.08 4.27 6.79
C LYS A 83 9.38 5.57 7.15
N TRP A 84 8.15 5.48 7.67
CA TRP A 84 7.44 6.64 8.19
C TRP A 84 8.16 7.29 9.38
N ALA A 85 8.64 6.49 10.34
CA ALA A 85 9.35 6.97 11.53
C ALA A 85 10.57 7.85 11.19
N ARG A 86 11.24 7.61 10.05
CA ARG A 86 12.37 8.41 9.57
C ARG A 86 12.01 9.86 9.22
N ILE A 87 10.74 10.14 8.91
CA ILE A 87 10.29 11.46 8.44
C ILE A 87 9.18 12.09 9.30
N ALA A 88 8.68 11.37 10.31
CA ALA A 88 7.52 11.78 11.10
C ALA A 88 7.81 12.80 12.20
N ASP A 89 9.09 13.13 12.45
CA ASP A 89 9.55 14.02 13.54
C ASP A 89 8.99 13.64 14.94
N ASP A 90 8.70 12.35 15.16
CA ASP A 90 8.09 11.82 16.38
C ASP A 90 8.66 10.42 16.70
N GLY A 91 9.29 10.29 17.86
CA GLY A 91 9.98 9.05 18.27
C GLY A 91 9.05 7.91 18.69
N ARG A 92 7.74 8.12 18.82
CA ARG A 92 6.82 7.06 19.29
C ARG A 92 6.71 5.88 18.32
N TYR A 93 6.93 6.10 17.03
CA TYR A 93 6.91 5.04 16.03
C TYR A 93 8.08 4.06 16.23
N ASP A 94 9.28 4.59 16.47
CA ASP A 94 10.44 3.76 16.83
C ASP A 94 10.22 3.00 18.13
N GLN A 95 9.64 3.66 19.14
CA GLN A 95 9.32 3.03 20.42
C GLN A 95 8.31 1.91 20.25
N PHE A 96 7.29 2.09 19.40
CA PHE A 96 6.31 1.06 19.09
C PHE A 96 6.96 -0.18 18.47
N LEU A 97 7.80 0.02 17.44
CA LEU A 97 8.54 -1.07 16.78
C LEU A 97 9.51 -1.77 17.75
N THR A 98 10.19 -1.00 18.60
CA THR A 98 11.12 -1.53 19.61
C THR A 98 10.38 -2.40 20.64
N ARG A 99 9.19 -1.99 21.10
CA ARG A 99 8.38 -2.78 22.04
C ARG A 99 7.94 -4.11 21.44
N ILE A 100 7.61 -4.15 20.15
CA ILE A 100 7.28 -5.41 19.48
C ILE A 100 8.49 -6.36 19.51
N GLY A 101 9.67 -5.87 19.12
CA GLY A 101 10.89 -6.67 19.18
C GLY A 101 11.21 -7.19 20.58
N GLN A 102 11.12 -6.32 21.59
CA GLN A 102 11.33 -6.69 22.99
C GLN A 102 10.31 -7.70 23.50
N ALA A 103 9.02 -7.54 23.17
CA ALA A 103 7.96 -8.44 23.62
C ALA A 103 8.06 -9.85 23.03
N HIS A 104 8.86 -10.02 21.96
CA HIS A 104 9.05 -11.28 21.26
C HIS A 104 10.51 -11.73 21.25
N ASP A 105 11.34 -11.20 22.14
CA ASP A 105 12.76 -11.54 22.27
C ASP A 105 13.54 -11.48 20.94
N TRP A 106 13.11 -10.59 20.05
CA TRP A 106 13.67 -10.40 18.71
C TRP A 106 13.64 -11.65 17.81
N GLN A 107 12.77 -12.61 18.14
CA GLN A 107 12.60 -13.85 17.39
C GLN A 107 11.80 -13.62 16.10
N LEU A 108 12.12 -14.41 15.07
CA LEU A 108 11.25 -14.58 13.92
C LEU A 108 10.00 -15.38 14.31
N HIS A 109 9.04 -15.48 13.39
CA HIS A 109 7.86 -16.30 13.64
C HIS A 109 8.18 -17.81 13.46
N GLU A 110 7.20 -18.66 13.75
CA GLU A 110 7.43 -20.06 14.17
C GLU A 110 7.91 -21.00 13.05
N ARG A 111 7.47 -20.78 11.81
CA ARG A 111 7.69 -21.69 10.69
C ARG A 111 9.04 -21.39 10.05
N ARG A 112 10.08 -22.07 10.54
CA ARG A 112 11.48 -21.85 10.17
C ARG A 112 11.76 -21.66 8.68
N TYR A 113 11.14 -22.42 7.78
CA TYR A 113 11.40 -22.32 6.33
C TYR A 113 10.38 -21.48 5.57
N HIS A 114 9.33 -20.99 6.22
CA HIS A 114 8.26 -20.25 5.56
C HIS A 114 8.63 -18.77 5.45
N ALA A 115 8.67 -18.22 4.23
CA ALA A 115 9.12 -16.85 3.97
C ALA A 115 8.32 -15.78 4.74
N ASP A 116 7.00 -15.94 4.87
CA ASP A 116 6.14 -15.06 5.69
C ASP A 116 6.68 -14.85 7.10
N ASP A 117 7.23 -15.90 7.71
CA ASP A 117 7.64 -15.89 9.12
C ASP A 117 9.01 -15.20 9.30
N HIS A 118 9.70 -14.92 8.20
CA HIS A 118 10.94 -14.16 8.18
C HIS A 118 10.72 -12.66 8.02
N ALA A 119 9.54 -12.24 7.57
CA ALA A 119 9.29 -10.85 7.18
C ALA A 119 9.55 -9.85 8.32
N VAL A 120 9.24 -10.22 9.58
CA VAL A 120 9.49 -9.36 10.75
C VAL A 120 10.97 -9.05 10.97
N GLY A 121 11.87 -9.91 10.48
CA GLY A 121 13.31 -9.70 10.51
C GLY A 121 13.77 -8.41 9.80
N GLN A 122 13.00 -7.92 8.83
CA GLN A 122 13.29 -6.64 8.16
C GLN A 122 13.15 -5.45 9.13
N MET A 123 12.15 -5.48 10.02
CA MET A 123 12.01 -4.48 11.07
C MET A 123 13.17 -4.55 12.06
N TYR A 124 13.56 -5.76 12.48
CA TYR A 124 14.69 -5.95 13.39
C TYR A 124 16.01 -5.46 12.80
N LEU A 125 16.26 -5.75 11.52
CA LEU A 125 17.43 -5.24 10.80
C LEU A 125 17.44 -3.71 10.78
N ALA A 126 16.32 -3.07 10.46
CA ALA A 126 16.23 -1.62 10.41
C ALA A 126 16.44 -0.96 11.79
N LEU A 127 15.90 -1.55 12.86
CA LEU A 127 16.15 -1.08 14.23
C LEU A 127 17.61 -1.30 14.65
N TYR A 128 18.20 -2.44 14.28
CA TYR A 128 19.62 -2.71 14.51
C TYR A 128 20.52 -1.70 13.79
N GLU A 129 20.25 -1.38 12.53
CA GLU A 129 21.00 -0.37 11.77
C GLU A 129 20.94 1.02 12.44
N LYS A 130 19.84 1.32 13.12
CA LYS A 130 19.63 2.60 13.82
C LYS A 130 20.31 2.66 15.19
N VAL A 131 20.27 1.59 15.98
CA VAL A 131 20.66 1.60 17.40
C VAL A 131 21.95 0.81 17.68
N GLY A 132 22.29 -0.16 16.83
CA GLY A 132 23.51 -0.97 16.93
C GLY A 132 23.51 -2.06 18.01
N GLN A 133 22.37 -2.33 18.65
CA GLN A 133 22.28 -3.38 19.68
C GLN A 133 22.21 -4.77 19.04
N LYS A 134 23.30 -5.53 19.14
CA LYS A 134 23.46 -6.85 18.49
C LYS A 134 22.35 -7.84 18.82
N ASP A 135 21.77 -7.76 20.01
CA ASP A 135 20.72 -8.68 20.45
C ASP A 135 19.43 -8.56 19.61
N MET A 136 19.21 -7.42 18.94
CA MET A 136 18.05 -7.21 18.07
C MET A 136 18.06 -8.10 16.82
N LEU A 137 19.24 -8.45 16.31
CA LEU A 137 19.38 -9.16 15.02
C LEU A 137 19.92 -10.58 15.18
N ARG A 138 20.51 -10.90 16.34
CA ARG A 138 21.14 -12.21 16.59
C ARG A 138 20.20 -13.39 16.33
N PRO A 139 18.93 -13.41 16.79
CA PRO A 139 18.05 -14.56 16.52
C PRO A 139 17.76 -14.76 15.03
N THR A 140 17.57 -13.66 14.30
CA THR A 140 17.38 -13.67 12.84
C THR A 140 18.61 -14.28 12.15
N GLN A 141 19.82 -13.85 12.52
CA GLN A 141 21.06 -14.39 11.96
C GLN A 141 21.20 -15.89 12.23
N GLN A 142 20.99 -16.32 13.48
CA GLN A 142 21.07 -17.73 13.86
C GLN A 142 20.09 -18.62 13.07
N GLN A 143 18.86 -18.14 12.86
CA GLN A 143 17.88 -18.87 12.07
C GLN A 143 18.29 -18.99 10.59
N PHE A 144 18.80 -17.91 9.99
CA PHE A 144 19.28 -17.97 8.60
C PHE A 144 20.56 -18.79 8.44
N GLU A 145 21.50 -18.73 9.39
CA GLU A 145 22.67 -19.61 9.44
C GLU A 145 22.25 -21.09 9.49
N TYR A 146 21.24 -21.41 10.31
CA TYR A 146 20.68 -22.76 10.36
C TYR A 146 20.10 -23.17 8.99
N ILE A 147 19.31 -22.31 8.35
CA ILE A 147 18.69 -22.61 7.03
C ILE A 147 19.76 -22.81 5.95
N LEU A 148 20.83 -22.01 5.96
CA LEU A 148 21.95 -22.19 5.03
C LEU A 148 22.66 -23.53 5.24
N ALA A 149 22.84 -23.96 6.50
CA ALA A 149 23.43 -25.25 6.83
C ALA A 149 22.48 -26.44 6.60
N HIS A 150 21.17 -26.21 6.64
CA HIS A 150 20.13 -27.22 6.48
C HIS A 150 19.09 -26.76 5.45
N PRO A 151 19.42 -26.75 4.15
CA PRO A 151 18.49 -26.31 3.12
C PRO A 151 17.18 -27.09 3.15
N ALA A 152 16.08 -26.41 2.79
CA ALA A 152 14.78 -27.06 2.72
C ALA A 152 14.80 -28.21 1.70
N GLN A 153 14.20 -29.34 2.08
CA GLN A 153 13.97 -30.47 1.19
C GLN A 153 12.54 -30.31 0.65
N THR A 154 12.44 -29.73 -0.54
CA THR A 154 11.17 -29.52 -1.26
C THR A 154 11.11 -30.39 -2.49
#